data_AF-A0A512BV81-F1
#
_entry.id   AF-A0A512BV81-F1
#
_cell.length_a   1.000
_cell.length_b   1.000
_cell.length_c   1.000
_cell.angle_alpha   90.00
_cell.angle_beta   90.00
_cell.angle_gamma   90.00
#
_symmetry.space_group_name_H-M   'P 1'
#
loop_
_entity.id
_entity.type
_entity.pdbx_description
1 polymer ?
#
loop_
_entity_poly.entity_id
_entity_poly.type
_entity_poly.pdbx_seq_one_letter_code
_entity_poly.pdbx_strand_id
1 'polypeptide(L)'
;MRVLPIVGRGGIHDIQDVLALPGVDMTITQEHLLSRLQESKELGDLKSKLVYITKLFNEELHLIAREEIRQVSDLAGKPVNFGDYGGSVENIARDLFRTLGVAVSEVHLGPDEAIEEMRQGRIAATAVLASKPSAVVENLTRDGGFRLVQVPFPAQATLYLPAALHHEDYPTLIPAGERVETIAAGTVLIAYNWPEKSARYQLLGNFVESFFSRLSEFQAARRNPRWQEVNIAAVLPDWRRFKPAERWVQTWQARQAGAASTGSVPRETPGGATSEGRNSETERLFEEFLQWREQRGKR
;
A
#
# COMPACT_ATOMS: atom_id res chain seq x y z
N MET A 1 -0.76 -22.12 -17.07
CA MET A 1 0.41 -21.71 -16.25
C MET A 1 0.13 -22.04 -14.80
N ARG A 2 1.15 -22.40 -14.01
CA ARG A 2 1.04 -22.60 -12.57
C ARG A 2 1.82 -21.48 -11.85
N VAL A 3 1.19 -20.85 -10.87
CA VAL A 3 1.83 -19.91 -9.93
C VAL A 3 1.94 -20.64 -8.60
N LEU A 4 3.14 -20.65 -8.00
CA LEU A 4 3.40 -21.30 -6.72
C LEU A 4 3.60 -20.21 -5.66
N PRO A 5 2.66 -20.05 -4.70
CA PRO A 5 2.88 -19.15 -3.59
C PRO A 5 3.95 -19.73 -2.65
N ILE A 6 4.87 -18.87 -2.20
CA ILE A 6 5.87 -19.19 -1.19
C ILE A 6 5.66 -18.17 -0.07
N VAL A 7 5.60 -18.65 1.17
CA VAL A 7 5.53 -17.77 2.34
C VAL A 7 6.92 -17.20 2.56
N GLY A 8 7.07 -15.90 2.28
CA GLY A 8 8.29 -15.14 2.56
C GLY A 8 8.35 -14.66 4.01
N ARG A 9 9.47 -14.02 4.36
CA ARG A 9 9.62 -13.34 5.67
C ARG A 9 9.15 -11.87 5.62
N GLY A 10 8.78 -11.37 4.45
CA GLY A 10 8.42 -9.98 4.26
C GLY A 10 9.65 -9.08 4.11
N GLY A 11 9.39 -7.80 3.81
CA GLY A 11 10.40 -6.76 3.79
C GLY A 11 11.57 -7.05 2.84
N ILE A 12 12.80 -6.88 3.34
CA ILE A 12 14.02 -7.01 2.54
C ILE A 12 14.23 -8.45 2.07
N HIS A 13 13.78 -9.43 2.84
CA HIS A 13 13.99 -10.85 2.57
C HIS A 13 13.28 -11.25 1.28
N ASP A 14 12.05 -10.77 1.05
CA ASP A 14 11.29 -11.07 -0.15
C ASP A 14 11.96 -10.51 -1.42
N ILE A 15 12.61 -9.35 -1.31
CA ILE A 15 13.39 -8.75 -2.40
C ILE A 15 14.66 -9.58 -2.65
N GLN A 16 15.34 -10.00 -1.59
CA GLN A 16 16.50 -10.90 -1.70
C GLN A 16 16.12 -12.23 -2.35
N ASP A 17 14.95 -12.78 -2.04
CA ASP A 17 14.46 -14.02 -2.62
C ASP A 17 14.30 -13.90 -4.14
N VAL A 18 13.70 -12.81 -4.64
CA VAL A 18 13.61 -12.54 -6.09
C VAL A 18 14.99 -12.37 -6.74
N LEU A 19 15.95 -11.81 -6.02
CA LEU A 19 17.30 -11.55 -6.54
C LEU A 19 18.20 -12.79 -6.55
N ALA A 20 18.00 -13.73 -5.63
CA ALA A 20 18.97 -14.77 -5.33
C ALA A 20 18.41 -16.19 -5.31
N LEU A 21 17.12 -16.40 -5.01
CA LEU A 21 16.55 -17.74 -4.90
C LEU A 21 16.08 -18.28 -6.25
N PRO A 22 16.63 -19.42 -6.73
CA PRO A 22 16.15 -20.05 -7.94
C PRO A 22 14.67 -20.43 -7.84
N GLY A 23 13.88 -19.99 -8.81
CA GLY A 23 12.45 -20.29 -8.88
C GLY A 23 11.53 -19.25 -8.25
N VAL A 24 12.08 -18.21 -7.61
CA VAL A 24 11.31 -17.03 -7.18
C VAL A 24 11.41 -15.96 -8.27
N ASP A 25 10.32 -15.78 -9.02
CA ASP A 25 10.31 -14.88 -10.18
C ASP A 25 9.74 -13.48 -9.85
N MET A 26 8.90 -13.39 -8.82
CA MET A 26 8.16 -12.19 -8.44
C MET A 26 7.85 -12.20 -6.94
N THR A 27 7.68 -11.01 -6.36
CA THR A 27 7.19 -10.86 -4.99
C THR A 27 6.33 -9.62 -4.83
N ILE A 28 5.51 -9.61 -3.78
CA ILE A 28 4.78 -8.44 -3.31
C ILE A 28 5.66 -7.76 -2.26
N THR A 29 5.89 -6.46 -2.41
CA THR A 29 6.69 -5.67 -1.47
C THR A 29 6.16 -4.25 -1.40
N GLN A 30 6.76 -3.41 -0.57
CA GLN A 30 6.34 -2.03 -0.37
C GLN A 30 7.24 -1.05 -1.14
N GLU A 31 6.60 -0.01 -1.65
CA GLU A 31 7.21 1.05 -2.46
C GLU A 31 8.33 1.78 -1.73
N HIS A 32 8.16 2.11 -0.45
CA HIS A 32 9.18 2.81 0.34
C HIS A 32 10.46 1.98 0.49
N LEU A 33 10.31 0.66 0.63
CA LEU A 33 11.44 -0.26 0.80
C LEU A 33 12.29 -0.33 -0.47
N LEU A 34 11.64 -0.36 -1.63
CA LEU A 34 12.32 -0.32 -2.93
C LEU A 34 13.16 0.95 -3.08
N SER A 35 12.58 2.12 -2.80
CA SER A 35 13.28 3.40 -2.88
C SER A 35 14.47 3.43 -1.92
N ARG A 36 14.27 3.04 -0.65
CA ARG A 36 15.33 2.98 0.36
C ARG A 36 16.50 2.08 -0.07
N LEU A 37 16.22 0.86 -0.53
CA LEU A 37 17.27 -0.09 -0.90
C LEU A 37 18.03 0.33 -2.17
N GLN A 38 17.34 1.02 -3.09
CA GLN A 38 17.99 1.59 -4.28
C GLN A 38 18.91 2.76 -3.91
N GLU A 39 18.55 3.56 -2.91
CA GLU A 39 19.35 4.68 -2.38
C GLU A 39 20.53 4.18 -1.56
N SER A 40 20.31 3.24 -0.63
CA SER A 40 21.35 2.71 0.26
C SER A 40 22.37 1.82 -0.45
N LYS A 41 22.03 1.28 -1.63
CA LYS A 41 22.83 0.30 -2.38
C LYS A 41 23.13 -0.99 -1.62
N GLU A 42 22.39 -1.27 -0.55
CA GLU A 42 22.54 -2.47 0.30
C GLU A 42 22.44 -3.77 -0.52
N LEU A 43 21.60 -3.79 -1.56
CA LEU A 43 21.43 -4.91 -2.49
C LEU A 43 22.01 -4.63 -3.90
N GLY A 44 22.86 -3.60 -4.03
CA GLY A 44 23.42 -3.13 -5.29
C GLY A 44 22.42 -2.32 -6.13
N ASP A 45 22.58 -2.37 -7.46
CA ASP A 45 21.67 -1.66 -8.37
C ASP A 45 20.39 -2.46 -8.62
N LEU A 46 19.31 -2.10 -7.92
CA LEU A 46 18.01 -2.74 -8.05
C LEU A 46 17.30 -2.35 -9.36
N LYS A 47 17.49 -1.12 -9.85
CA LYS A 47 16.79 -0.64 -11.06
C LYS A 47 17.18 -1.41 -12.34
N SER A 48 18.37 -2.02 -12.40
CA SER A 48 18.75 -2.91 -13.51
C SER A 48 18.19 -4.32 -13.35
N LYS A 49 18.06 -4.81 -12.12
CA LYS A 49 17.67 -6.19 -11.80
C LYS A 49 16.17 -6.40 -11.59
N LEU A 50 15.42 -5.37 -11.22
CA LEU A 50 14.01 -5.45 -10.87
C LEU A 50 13.17 -4.54 -11.78
N VAL A 51 11.94 -4.97 -11.99
CA VAL A 51 10.87 -4.23 -12.67
C VAL A 51 9.58 -4.40 -11.90
N TYR A 52 8.70 -3.41 -11.92
CA TYR A 52 7.37 -3.56 -11.34
C TYR A 52 6.37 -4.07 -12.39
N ILE A 53 5.45 -4.93 -11.98
CA ILE A 53 4.34 -5.38 -12.82
C ILE A 53 3.16 -4.42 -12.64
N THR A 54 2.74 -4.20 -11.39
CA THR A 54 1.61 -3.32 -11.07
C THR A 54 1.67 -2.84 -9.63
N LYS A 55 1.14 -1.64 -9.36
CA LYS A 55 0.81 -1.20 -8.01
C LYS A 55 -0.48 -1.89 -7.59
N LEU A 56 -0.51 -2.40 -6.37
CA LEU A 56 -1.65 -3.12 -5.82
C LEU A 56 -2.52 -2.14 -5.03
N PHE A 57 -2.46 -2.21 -3.71
CA PHE A 57 -3.22 -1.37 -2.77
C PHE A 57 -2.28 -0.68 -1.80
N ASN A 58 -2.81 0.16 -0.91
CA ASN A 58 -2.02 0.73 0.17
C ASN A 58 -2.26 -0.06 1.46
N GLU A 59 -1.26 -0.07 2.33
CA GLU A 59 -1.36 -0.61 3.68
C GLU A 59 -1.18 0.52 4.68
N GLU A 60 -2.01 0.55 5.71
CA GLU A 60 -1.96 1.58 6.74
C GLU A 60 -1.04 1.16 7.88
N LEU A 61 -0.31 2.13 8.43
CA LEU A 61 0.44 1.95 9.66
C LEU A 61 -0.53 1.96 10.84
N HIS A 62 -0.48 0.90 11.64
CA HIS A 62 -1.19 0.77 12.90
C HIS A 62 -0.14 0.88 14.01
N LEU A 63 -0.13 2.00 14.72
CA LEU A 63 0.64 2.13 15.95
C LEU A 63 -0.26 1.74 17.12
N ILE A 64 -0.17 0.48 17.51
CA ILE A 64 -0.96 -0.10 18.59
C ILE A 64 -0.17 0.11 19.88
N ALA A 65 -0.79 0.71 20.89
CA ALA A 65 -0.15 0.96 22.17
C ALA A 65 -1.03 0.51 23.32
N ARG A 66 -0.43 0.39 24.52
CA ARG A 66 -1.20 0.19 25.74
C ARG A 66 -2.05 1.43 26.03
N GLU A 67 -3.15 1.25 26.75
CA GLU A 67 -4.20 2.28 26.94
C GLU A 67 -3.66 3.60 27.53
N GLU A 68 -2.63 3.55 28.37
CA GLU A 68 -2.03 4.74 28.97
C GLU A 68 -1.22 5.60 27.98
N ILE A 69 -0.87 5.09 26.79
CA ILE A 69 -0.10 5.80 25.77
C ILE A 69 -1.06 6.56 24.85
N ARG A 70 -1.20 7.88 25.06
CA ARG A 70 -2.20 8.68 24.33
C ARG A 70 -1.69 9.26 23.02
N GLN A 71 -0.38 9.51 22.95
CA GLN A 71 0.28 10.18 21.84
C GLN A 71 1.69 9.62 21.65
N VAL A 72 2.29 9.85 20.48
CA VAL A 72 3.61 9.30 20.14
C VAL A 72 4.70 9.73 21.14
N SER A 73 4.64 10.95 21.66
CA SER A 73 5.61 11.45 22.65
C SER A 73 5.58 10.69 23.99
N ASP A 74 4.48 10.01 24.33
CA ASP A 74 4.40 9.18 25.55
C ASP A 74 5.23 7.89 25.43
N LEU A 75 5.74 7.58 24.23
CA LEU A 75 6.64 6.45 23.96
C LEU A 75 8.12 6.78 24.21
N ALA A 76 8.45 8.03 24.55
CA ALA A 76 9.83 8.43 24.80
C ALA A 76 10.51 7.53 25.86
N GLY A 77 11.63 6.92 25.49
CA GLY A 77 12.41 5.98 26.32
C GLY A 77 11.77 4.61 26.55
N LYS A 78 10.58 4.33 25.99
CA LYS A 78 9.87 3.06 26.19
C LYS A 78 10.26 2.02 25.14
N PRO A 79 10.13 0.71 25.44
CA PRO A 79 10.31 -0.34 24.43
C PRO A 79 9.16 -0.31 23.42
N VAL A 80 9.49 -0.24 22.13
CA VAL A 80 8.51 -0.20 21.03
C VAL A 80 8.91 -1.22 19.98
N ASN A 81 7.99 -2.13 19.65
CA ASN A 81 8.21 -3.14 18.63
C ASN A 81 8.09 -2.55 17.22
N PHE A 82 9.13 -2.78 16.42
CA PHE A 82 9.23 -2.32 15.04
C PHE A 82 8.89 -3.42 14.03
N GLY A 83 8.32 -4.53 14.52
CA GLY A 83 8.04 -5.73 13.75
C GLY A 83 9.29 -6.58 13.56
N ASP A 84 9.19 -7.60 12.70
CA ASP A 84 10.29 -8.50 12.41
C ASP A 84 11.51 -7.76 11.85
N TYR A 85 12.70 -8.25 12.19
CA TYR A 85 13.94 -7.71 11.69
C TYR A 85 14.08 -7.89 10.16
N GLY A 86 14.38 -6.79 9.46
CA GLY A 86 14.35 -6.70 8.01
C GLY A 86 12.95 -6.59 7.42
N GLY A 87 11.91 -6.51 8.26
CA GLY A 87 10.52 -6.38 7.84
C GLY A 87 10.19 -5.01 7.23
N SER A 88 9.05 -4.93 6.57
CA SER A 88 8.61 -3.70 5.89
C SER A 88 8.31 -2.55 6.86
N VAL A 89 7.92 -2.87 8.10
CA VAL A 89 7.55 -1.93 9.15
C VAL A 89 8.76 -1.26 9.79
N GLU A 90 9.87 -2.00 9.93
CA GLU A 90 11.04 -1.57 10.71
C GLU A 90 11.52 -0.17 10.30
N ASN A 91 11.74 0.01 9.00
CA ASN A 91 12.24 1.28 8.48
C ASN A 91 11.18 2.39 8.56
N ILE A 92 9.89 2.05 8.41
CA ILE A 92 8.80 3.02 8.58
C ILE A 92 8.79 3.55 10.02
N ALA A 93 8.81 2.64 10.99
CA ALA A 93 8.79 3.00 12.40
C ALA A 93 10.04 3.82 12.77
N ARG A 94 11.23 3.38 12.36
CA ARG A 94 12.49 4.10 12.61
C ARG A 94 12.49 5.51 12.01
N ASP A 95 12.07 5.64 10.75
CA ASP A 95 11.98 6.94 10.09
C ASP A 95 10.93 7.84 10.75
N LEU A 96 9.81 7.27 11.17
CA LEU A 96 8.74 7.97 11.86
C LEU A 96 9.21 8.54 13.20
N PHE A 97 9.73 7.69 14.09
CA PHE A 97 10.20 8.12 15.41
C PHE A 97 11.34 9.14 15.32
N ARG A 98 12.26 8.96 14.36
CA ARG A 98 13.32 9.93 14.05
C ARG A 98 12.75 11.28 13.62
N THR A 99 11.78 11.28 12.69
CA THR A 99 11.17 12.51 12.16
C THR A 99 10.37 13.27 13.23
N LEU A 100 9.74 12.53 14.16
CA LEU A 100 9.00 13.11 15.28
C LEU A 100 9.90 13.50 16.47
N GLY A 101 11.20 13.21 16.41
CA GLY A 101 12.14 13.53 17.49
C GLY A 101 11.89 12.74 18.79
N VAL A 102 11.26 11.57 18.70
CA VAL A 102 10.93 10.71 19.85
C VAL A 102 11.89 9.54 19.89
N ALA A 103 12.80 9.54 20.86
CA ALA A 103 13.71 8.42 21.08
C ALA A 103 12.98 7.28 21.79
N VAL A 104 12.97 6.08 21.20
CA VAL A 104 12.37 4.86 21.76
C VAL A 104 13.42 3.76 21.88
N SER A 105 13.16 2.75 22.72
CA SER A 105 13.96 1.52 22.75
C SER A 105 13.39 0.54 21.73
N GLU A 106 14.03 0.42 20.57
CA GLU A 106 13.61 -0.48 19.49
C GLU A 106 13.70 -1.95 19.92
N VAL A 107 12.64 -2.73 19.66
CA VAL A 107 12.61 -4.19 19.79
C VAL A 107 11.99 -4.83 18.54
N HIS A 108 12.24 -6.11 18.32
CA HIS A 108 11.75 -6.86 17.16
C HIS A 108 11.07 -8.16 17.59
N LEU A 109 9.77 -8.23 17.35
CA LEU A 109 8.90 -9.33 17.72
C LEU A 109 7.83 -9.51 16.63
N GLY A 110 7.39 -10.74 16.44
CA GLY A 110 6.23 -11.03 15.60
C GLY A 110 4.93 -10.45 16.20
N PRO A 111 3.86 -10.27 15.42
CA PRO A 111 2.64 -9.58 15.88
C PRO A 111 2.02 -10.18 17.16
N ASP A 112 1.86 -11.51 17.22
CA ASP A 112 1.22 -12.18 18.36
C ASP A 112 2.06 -12.07 19.63
N GLU A 113 3.37 -12.24 19.50
CA GLU A 113 4.32 -12.07 20.61
C GLU A 113 4.34 -10.62 21.10
N ALA A 114 4.36 -9.64 20.20
CA ALA A 114 4.33 -8.23 20.56
C ALA A 114 3.08 -7.87 21.37
N ILE A 115 1.90 -8.34 20.95
CA ILE A 115 0.66 -8.10 21.70
C ILE A 115 0.72 -8.75 23.09
N GLU A 116 1.29 -9.95 23.22
CA GLU A 116 1.43 -10.60 24.53
C GLU A 116 2.43 -9.88 25.44
N GLU A 117 3.58 -9.46 24.90
CA GLU A 117 4.57 -8.64 25.59
C GLU A 117 3.99 -7.28 26.04
N MET A 118 3.04 -6.72 25.27
CA MET A 118 2.28 -5.52 25.67
C MET A 118 1.36 -5.81 26.85
N ARG A 119 0.61 -6.93 26.86
CA ARG A 119 -0.24 -7.32 28.01
C ARG A 119 0.56 -7.47 29.29
N GLN A 120 1.78 -7.98 29.18
CA GLN A 120 2.69 -8.17 30.30
C GLN A 120 3.46 -6.89 30.69
N GLY A 121 3.20 -5.77 30.00
CA GLY A 121 3.79 -4.47 30.30
C GLY A 121 5.25 -4.30 29.88
N ARG A 122 5.85 -5.30 29.21
CA ARG A 122 7.27 -5.29 28.80
C ARG A 122 7.54 -4.39 27.61
N ILE A 123 6.59 -4.26 26.68
CA ILE A 123 6.67 -3.29 25.58
C ILE A 123 5.46 -2.36 25.59
N ALA A 124 5.66 -1.10 25.21
CA ALA A 124 4.65 -0.05 25.30
C ALA A 124 3.77 0.05 24.04
N ALA A 125 4.32 -0.30 22.88
CA ALA A 125 3.63 -0.25 21.61
C ALA A 125 4.24 -1.22 20.59
N THR A 126 3.47 -1.52 19.56
CA THR A 126 3.92 -2.24 18.36
C THR A 126 3.44 -1.51 17.11
N ALA A 127 4.33 -1.38 16.13
CA ALA A 127 3.98 -0.91 14.80
C ALA A 127 3.61 -2.11 13.91
N VAL A 128 2.52 -1.99 13.16
CA VAL A 128 2.08 -3.00 12.19
C VAL A 128 1.70 -2.28 10.89
N LEU A 129 2.22 -2.75 9.76
CA LEU A 129 1.76 -2.31 8.45
C LEU A 129 0.84 -3.37 7.89
N ALA A 130 -0.42 -3.02 7.63
CA ALA A 130 -1.40 -3.96 7.12
C ALA A 130 -2.53 -3.21 6.43
N SER A 131 -3.22 -3.89 5.52
CA SER A 131 -4.53 -3.46 5.09
C SER A 131 -5.52 -3.49 6.25
N LYS A 132 -6.26 -2.40 6.46
CA LYS A 132 -7.49 -2.38 7.28
C LYS A 132 -8.71 -3.01 6.55
N PRO A 133 -9.61 -3.68 7.28
CA PRO A 133 -9.39 -4.15 8.66
C PRO A 133 -8.36 -5.30 8.67
N SER A 134 -7.57 -5.38 9.74
CA SER A 134 -6.55 -6.42 9.94
C SER A 134 -6.86 -7.27 11.17
N ALA A 135 -6.79 -8.60 11.03
CA ALA A 135 -7.08 -9.55 12.10
C ALA A 135 -6.21 -9.35 13.37
N VAL A 136 -4.99 -8.84 13.22
CA VAL A 136 -4.09 -8.50 14.34
C VAL A 136 -4.69 -7.39 15.22
N VAL A 137 -5.49 -6.50 14.62
CA VAL A 137 -6.07 -5.32 15.27
C VAL A 137 -7.53 -5.55 15.65
N GLU A 138 -8.30 -6.26 14.81
CA GLU A 138 -9.74 -6.53 15.03
C GLU A 138 -10.03 -7.23 16.36
N ASN A 139 -9.09 -8.06 16.85
CA ASN A 139 -9.24 -8.79 18.10
C ASN A 139 -8.87 -7.97 19.35
N LEU A 140 -8.42 -6.72 19.19
CA LEU A 140 -8.05 -5.85 20.29
C LEU A 140 -9.22 -4.94 20.67
N THR A 141 -9.28 -4.55 21.94
CA THR A 141 -10.33 -3.69 22.48
C THR A 141 -9.73 -2.67 23.44
N ARG A 142 -10.41 -1.52 23.61
CA ARG A 142 -10.03 -0.54 24.63
C ARG A 142 -10.09 -1.11 26.05
N ASP A 143 -11.14 -1.88 26.35
CA ASP A 143 -11.30 -2.54 27.64
C ASP A 143 -10.21 -3.59 27.90
N GLY A 144 -9.62 -4.15 26.83
CA GLY A 144 -8.46 -5.03 26.86
C GLY A 144 -7.14 -4.29 27.10
N GLY A 145 -7.16 -2.97 27.31
CA GLY A 145 -5.98 -2.16 27.61
C GLY A 145 -5.20 -1.73 26.38
N PHE A 146 -5.82 -1.68 25.19
CA PHE A 146 -5.17 -1.32 23.94
C PHE A 146 -5.83 -0.13 23.25
N ARG A 147 -5.01 0.63 22.52
CA ARG A 147 -5.49 1.71 21.66
C ARG A 147 -4.64 1.89 20.43
N LEU A 148 -5.21 2.57 19.44
CA LEU A 148 -4.49 3.08 18.29
C LEU A 148 -4.01 4.50 18.59
N VAL A 149 -2.71 4.74 18.38
CA VAL A 149 -2.08 6.05 18.56
C VAL A 149 -1.99 6.75 17.22
N GLN A 150 -2.40 8.02 17.20
CA GLN A 150 -2.32 8.86 16.01
C GLN A 150 -0.86 9.04 15.59
N VAL A 151 -0.62 8.89 14.29
CA VAL A 151 0.67 9.15 13.66
C VAL A 151 0.50 10.32 12.70
N PRO A 152 0.99 11.52 13.05
CA PRO A 152 0.82 12.69 12.19
C PRO A 152 1.62 12.51 10.89
N PHE A 153 1.02 12.92 9.76
CA PHE A 153 1.68 12.85 8.47
C PHE A 153 2.86 13.84 8.42
N PRO A 154 4.10 13.37 8.21
CA PRO A 154 5.24 14.26 8.06
C PRO A 154 5.17 14.92 6.68
N ALA A 155 4.95 16.24 6.63
CA ALA A 155 4.73 16.98 5.37
C ALA A 155 5.88 16.84 4.35
N GLN A 156 7.09 16.51 4.81
CA GLN A 156 8.27 16.30 3.96
C GLN A 156 8.43 14.84 3.48
N ALA A 157 7.60 13.91 3.96
CA ALA A 157 7.69 12.51 3.57
C ALA A 157 7.05 12.28 2.20
N THR A 158 7.90 11.98 1.21
CA THR A 158 7.47 11.68 -0.17
C THR A 158 7.15 10.21 -0.38
N LEU A 159 7.57 9.32 0.52
CA LEU A 159 7.42 7.87 0.41
C LEU A 159 6.13 7.32 1.03
N TYR A 160 5.39 8.16 1.75
CA TYR A 160 4.17 7.79 2.46
C TYR A 160 2.98 8.63 2.00
N LEU A 161 1.78 8.11 2.22
CA LEU A 161 0.51 8.80 1.96
C LEU A 161 -0.18 9.13 3.28
N PRO A 162 -0.88 10.27 3.39
CA PRO A 162 -1.76 10.51 4.54
C PRO A 162 -2.91 9.48 4.52
N ALA A 163 -3.23 8.95 5.69
CA ALA A 163 -4.29 7.95 5.86
C ALA A 163 -5.03 8.16 7.18
N ALA A 164 -6.14 7.44 7.36
CA ALA A 164 -6.88 7.41 8.61
C ALA A 164 -7.52 6.04 8.82
N LEU A 165 -7.60 5.63 10.08
CA LEU A 165 -8.36 4.48 10.55
C LEU A 165 -9.68 5.00 11.14
N HIS A 166 -10.79 4.34 10.81
CA HIS A 166 -12.14 4.76 11.18
C HIS A 166 -12.82 3.73 12.08
N HIS A 167 -13.94 4.14 12.71
CA HIS A 167 -14.77 3.24 13.50
C HIS A 167 -15.16 1.97 12.75
N GLU A 168 -15.50 2.06 11.47
CA GLU A 168 -15.90 0.93 10.64
C GLU A 168 -14.76 -0.07 10.42
N ASP A 169 -13.51 0.40 10.51
CA ASP A 169 -12.33 -0.46 10.45
C ASP A 169 -12.13 -1.20 11.77
N TYR A 170 -12.27 -0.50 12.92
CA TYR A 170 -12.00 -1.03 14.26
C TYR A 170 -13.00 -0.54 15.33
N PRO A 171 -14.24 -1.07 15.36
CA PRO A 171 -15.31 -0.56 16.23
C PRO A 171 -15.00 -0.63 17.73
N THR A 172 -14.15 -1.57 18.14
CA THR A 172 -13.74 -1.84 19.52
C THR A 172 -12.60 -0.94 20.01
N LEU A 173 -11.94 -0.21 19.12
CA LEU A 173 -10.79 0.65 19.40
C LEU A 173 -11.06 2.12 19.09
N ILE A 174 -11.91 2.39 18.09
CA ILE A 174 -12.20 3.73 17.59
C ILE A 174 -13.68 4.02 17.87
N PRO A 175 -14.01 5.01 18.72
CA PRO A 175 -15.40 5.40 18.97
C PRO A 175 -16.13 5.85 17.69
N ALA A 176 -17.45 5.68 17.67
CA ALA A 176 -18.26 6.08 16.52
C ALA A 176 -18.10 7.58 16.21
N GLY A 177 -17.84 7.91 14.95
CA GLY A 177 -17.60 9.27 14.48
C GLY A 177 -16.16 9.78 14.69
N GLU A 178 -15.29 9.02 15.36
CA GLU A 178 -13.87 9.34 15.48
C GLU A 178 -13.03 8.69 14.37
N ARG A 179 -11.82 9.22 14.21
CA ARG A 179 -10.79 8.65 13.34
C ARG A 179 -9.42 8.77 13.99
N VAL A 180 -8.51 7.86 13.64
CA VAL A 180 -7.10 7.92 14.02
C VAL A 180 -6.28 8.21 12.78
N GLU A 181 -5.66 9.39 12.71
CA GLU A 181 -4.78 9.73 11.59
C GLU A 181 -3.52 8.87 11.61
N THR A 182 -3.08 8.47 10.43
CA THR A 182 -1.87 7.68 10.25
C THR A 182 -1.28 7.90 8.86
N ILE A 183 -0.27 7.11 8.52
CA ILE A 183 0.33 7.06 7.20
C ILE A 183 0.03 5.72 6.53
N ALA A 184 0.11 5.70 5.20
CA ALA A 184 0.02 4.47 4.42
C ALA A 184 1.22 4.33 3.47
N ALA A 185 1.60 3.09 3.20
CA ALA A 185 2.63 2.71 2.25
C ALA A 185 2.03 1.96 1.06
N GLY A 186 2.52 2.25 -0.14
CA GLY A 186 2.07 1.57 -1.36
C GLY A 186 2.62 0.15 -1.46
N THR A 187 1.76 -0.81 -1.80
CA THR A 187 2.14 -2.19 -2.10
C THR A 187 2.28 -2.40 -3.60
N VAL A 188 3.32 -3.12 -4.02
CA VAL A 188 3.66 -3.33 -5.42
C VAL A 188 4.04 -4.79 -5.68
N LEU A 189 3.58 -5.31 -6.82
CA LEU A 189 4.07 -6.58 -7.36
C LEU A 189 5.30 -6.29 -8.24
N ILE A 190 6.46 -6.81 -7.84
CA ILE A 190 7.72 -6.72 -8.59
C ILE A 190 8.15 -8.07 -9.14
N ALA A 191 9.02 -8.04 -10.14
CA ALA A 191 9.62 -9.23 -10.72
C ALA A 191 11.11 -9.01 -11.04
N TYR A 192 11.85 -10.12 -11.13
CA TYR A 192 13.20 -10.10 -11.67
C TYR A 192 13.17 -9.73 -13.16
N ASN A 193 14.06 -8.82 -13.56
CA ASN A 193 14.18 -8.31 -14.92
C ASN A 193 14.94 -9.30 -15.81
N TRP A 194 14.33 -10.45 -16.08
CA TRP A 194 14.89 -11.49 -16.94
C TRP A 194 15.19 -10.97 -18.37
N PRO A 195 16.22 -11.51 -19.06
CA PRO A 195 16.45 -11.19 -20.47
C PRO A 195 15.22 -11.50 -21.32
N GLU A 196 14.87 -10.61 -22.25
CA GLU A 196 13.61 -10.69 -23.00
C GLU A 196 13.43 -11.98 -23.82
N LYS A 197 14.54 -12.58 -24.25
CA LYS A 197 14.55 -13.83 -25.02
C LYS A 197 14.49 -15.09 -24.15
N SER A 198 14.49 -14.95 -22.82
CA SER A 198 14.50 -16.10 -21.90
C SER A 198 13.10 -16.72 -21.74
N ALA A 199 13.07 -18.01 -21.42
CA ALA A 199 11.82 -18.70 -21.10
C ALA A 199 11.11 -18.09 -19.87
N ARG A 200 11.87 -17.66 -18.86
CA ARG A 200 11.34 -17.00 -17.66
C ARG A 200 10.62 -15.69 -17.97
N TYR A 201 11.19 -14.87 -18.86
CA TYR A 201 10.54 -13.64 -19.31
C TYR A 201 9.21 -13.91 -20.02
N GLN A 202 9.14 -14.94 -20.87
CA GLN A 202 7.90 -15.34 -21.54
C GLN A 202 6.85 -15.85 -20.55
N LEU A 203 7.26 -16.62 -19.54
CA LEU A 203 6.38 -17.05 -18.46
C LEU A 203 5.83 -15.84 -17.68
N LEU A 204 6.66 -14.87 -17.30
CA LEU A 204 6.18 -13.64 -16.67
C LEU A 204 5.20 -12.86 -17.58
N GLY A 205 5.46 -12.81 -18.89
CA GLY A 205 4.54 -12.18 -19.85
C GLY A 205 3.16 -12.87 -19.88
N ASN A 206 3.12 -14.20 -19.92
CA ASN A 206 1.89 -14.97 -19.87
C ASN A 206 1.14 -14.79 -18.53
N PHE A 207 1.87 -14.54 -17.44
CA PHE A 207 1.30 -14.31 -16.12
C PHE A 207 0.56 -12.98 -16.12
N VAL A 208 1.21 -11.92 -16.62
CA VAL A 208 0.62 -10.59 -16.76
C VAL A 208 -0.66 -10.63 -17.58
N GLU A 209 -0.64 -11.28 -18.75
CA GLU A 209 -1.82 -11.43 -19.60
C GLU A 209 -2.97 -12.10 -18.83
N SER A 210 -2.69 -13.21 -18.16
CA SER A 210 -3.69 -13.97 -17.40
C SER A 210 -4.22 -13.19 -16.20
N PHE A 211 -3.34 -12.50 -15.47
CA PHE A 211 -3.70 -11.72 -14.30
C PHE A 211 -4.54 -10.49 -14.67
N PHE A 212 -4.08 -9.65 -15.59
CA PHE A 212 -4.78 -8.41 -15.96
C PHE A 212 -6.11 -8.70 -16.66
N SER A 213 -6.17 -9.72 -17.53
CA SER A 213 -7.42 -10.13 -18.20
C SER A 213 -8.51 -10.60 -17.24
N ARG A 214 -8.13 -11.05 -16.03
CA ARG A 214 -9.04 -11.58 -15.00
C ARG A 214 -9.11 -10.71 -13.75
N LEU A 215 -8.62 -9.47 -13.80
CA LEU A 215 -8.63 -8.58 -12.63
C LEU A 215 -10.03 -8.42 -12.01
N SER A 216 -11.08 -8.38 -12.84
CA SER A 216 -12.46 -8.30 -12.39
C SER A 216 -12.90 -9.51 -11.54
N GLU A 217 -12.31 -10.69 -11.73
CA GLU A 217 -12.56 -11.87 -10.88
C GLU A 217 -11.96 -11.70 -9.48
N PHE A 218 -10.84 -10.97 -9.36
CA PHE A 218 -10.26 -10.59 -8.08
C PHE A 218 -11.07 -9.48 -7.39
N GLN A 219 -11.74 -8.64 -8.17
CA GLN A 219 -12.66 -7.59 -7.70
C GLN A 219 -14.09 -8.10 -7.46
N ALA A 220 -14.33 -9.41 -7.48
CA ALA A 220 -15.62 -9.94 -7.09
C ALA A 220 -15.84 -9.76 -5.57
N ALA A 221 -17.09 -9.48 -5.15
CA ALA A 221 -17.42 -9.19 -3.75
C ALA A 221 -17.01 -10.26 -2.71
N ARG A 222 -16.78 -11.51 -3.14
CA ARG A 222 -16.31 -12.61 -2.28
C ARG A 222 -14.80 -12.64 -2.05
N ARG A 223 -14.04 -11.79 -2.72
CA ARG A 223 -12.59 -11.67 -2.60
C ARG A 223 -12.23 -10.59 -1.59
N ASN A 224 -10.94 -10.49 -1.28
CA ASN A 224 -10.43 -9.42 -0.43
C ASN A 224 -10.82 -8.04 -1.03
N PRO A 225 -11.49 -7.15 -0.27
CA PRO A 225 -11.92 -5.83 -0.75
C PRO A 225 -10.80 -4.97 -1.35
N ARG A 226 -9.55 -5.17 -0.95
CA ARG A 226 -8.39 -4.43 -1.46
C ARG A 226 -8.12 -4.61 -2.94
N TRP A 227 -8.66 -5.66 -3.56
CA TRP A 227 -8.60 -5.80 -5.01
C TRP A 227 -9.33 -4.69 -5.75
N GLN A 228 -10.32 -4.03 -5.12
CA GLN A 228 -11.00 -2.86 -5.70
C GLN A 228 -10.07 -1.66 -5.85
N GLU A 229 -9.06 -1.54 -5.00
CA GLU A 229 -8.11 -0.41 -5.03
C GLU A 229 -7.07 -0.56 -6.14
N VAL A 230 -6.94 -1.76 -6.71
CA VAL A 230 -5.91 -2.05 -7.73
C VAL A 230 -6.22 -1.32 -9.02
N ASN A 231 -5.44 -0.27 -9.26
CA ASN A 231 -5.42 0.46 -10.51
C ASN A 231 -4.18 0.06 -11.33
N ILE A 232 -4.37 -0.83 -12.30
CA ILE A 232 -3.27 -1.32 -13.16
C ILE A 232 -2.63 -0.22 -14.03
N ALA A 233 -3.30 0.91 -14.21
CA ALA A 233 -2.73 2.07 -14.91
C ALA A 233 -1.77 2.88 -14.02
N ALA A 234 -1.82 2.71 -12.69
CA ALA A 234 -0.98 3.44 -11.75
C ALA A 234 0.52 3.19 -12.04
N VAL A 235 1.27 4.29 -12.10
CA VAL A 235 2.70 4.27 -12.36
C VAL A 235 3.44 4.35 -11.03
N LEU A 236 4.49 3.54 -10.90
CA LEU A 236 5.45 3.66 -9.81
C LEU A 236 6.56 4.62 -10.26
N PRO A 237 6.68 5.83 -9.68
CA PRO A 237 7.71 6.80 -10.07
C PRO A 237 9.10 6.18 -9.98
N ASP A 238 10.02 6.60 -10.85
CA ASP A 238 11.43 6.18 -10.85
C ASP A 238 11.73 4.69 -11.09
N TRP A 239 10.71 3.85 -11.24
CA TRP A 239 10.81 2.42 -11.50
C TRP A 239 10.33 2.07 -12.91
N ARG A 240 10.99 1.09 -13.54
CA ARG A 240 10.60 0.61 -14.88
C ARG A 240 9.49 -0.42 -14.75
N ARG A 241 8.38 -0.23 -15.48
CA ARG A 241 7.34 -1.25 -15.60
C ARG A 241 7.85 -2.39 -16.48
N PHE A 242 7.49 -3.61 -16.13
CA PHE A 242 7.75 -4.79 -16.95
C PHE A 242 7.08 -4.63 -18.32
N LYS A 243 7.85 -4.76 -19.41
CA LYS A 243 7.38 -4.37 -20.76
C LYS A 243 6.09 -5.07 -21.22
N PRO A 244 5.84 -6.36 -20.93
CA PRO A 244 4.54 -6.97 -21.20
C PRO A 244 3.38 -6.28 -20.46
N ALA A 245 3.56 -5.90 -19.19
CA ALA A 245 2.54 -5.18 -18.42
C ALA A 245 2.30 -3.77 -18.99
N GLU A 246 3.36 -3.07 -19.34
CA GLU A 246 3.27 -1.75 -19.98
C GLU A 246 2.47 -1.81 -21.30
N ARG A 247 2.82 -2.74 -22.19
CA ARG A 247 2.11 -2.91 -23.48
C ARG A 247 0.64 -3.30 -23.30
N TRP A 248 0.34 -4.13 -22.30
CA TRP A 248 -1.03 -4.53 -21.99
C TRP A 248 -1.86 -3.30 -21.59
N VAL A 249 -1.35 -2.49 -20.65
CA VAL A 249 -2.04 -1.28 -20.17
C VAL A 249 -2.26 -0.27 -21.29
N GLN A 250 -1.24 -0.01 -22.11
CA GLN A 250 -1.35 0.89 -23.27
C GLN A 250 -2.43 0.43 -24.26
N THR A 251 -2.47 -0.87 -24.58
CA THR A 251 -3.48 -1.44 -25.48
C THR A 251 -4.89 -1.32 -24.88
N TRP A 252 -5.04 -1.60 -23.59
CA TRP A 252 -6.31 -1.48 -22.88
C TRP A 252 -6.83 -0.03 -22.83
N GLN A 253 -5.94 0.94 -22.57
CA GLN A 253 -6.27 2.36 -22.61
C GLN A 253 -6.70 2.83 -24.01
N ALA A 254 -5.95 2.43 -25.05
CA ALA A 254 -6.29 2.76 -26.43
C ALA A 254 -7.67 2.20 -26.84
N ARG A 255 -8.01 0.98 -26.41
CA ARG A 255 -9.33 0.38 -26.65
C ARG A 255 -10.46 1.16 -25.97
N GLN A 256 -10.26 1.61 -24.74
CA GLN A 256 -11.27 2.40 -24.03
C GLN A 256 -11.45 3.79 -24.64
N ALA A 257 -10.37 4.47 -25.01
CA ALA A 257 -10.44 5.76 -25.70
C ALA A 257 -11.15 5.62 -27.06
N GLY A 258 -10.87 4.56 -27.81
CA GLY A 258 -11.55 4.24 -29.06
C GLY A 258 -13.05 3.98 -28.86
N ALA A 259 -13.42 3.15 -27.88
CA ALA A 259 -14.82 2.85 -27.57
C ALA A 259 -15.63 4.09 -27.14
N ALA A 260 -15.01 4.99 -26.35
CA ALA A 260 -15.62 6.26 -25.95
C ALA A 260 -15.81 7.23 -27.15
N SER A 261 -14.91 7.20 -28.13
CA SER A 261 -15.02 8.02 -29.36
C SER A 261 -16.06 7.49 -30.37
N THR A 262 -16.38 6.20 -30.33
CA THR A 262 -17.40 5.56 -31.18
C THR A 262 -18.78 5.47 -30.53
N GLY A 263 -18.91 5.88 -29.27
CA GLY A 263 -20.19 6.05 -28.59
C GLY A 263 -20.93 7.21 -29.22
N SER A 264 -21.77 6.92 -30.22
CA SER A 264 -22.73 7.85 -30.78
C SER A 264 -23.54 8.50 -29.65
N VAL A 265 -23.35 9.80 -29.45
CA VAL A 265 -24.27 10.64 -28.67
C VAL A 265 -25.66 10.43 -29.27
N PRO A 266 -26.63 9.86 -28.53
CA PRO A 266 -28.01 9.89 -28.98
C PRO A 266 -28.39 11.36 -29.12
N ARG A 267 -28.72 11.78 -30.35
CA ARG A 267 -29.22 13.11 -30.63
C ARG A 267 -30.51 13.29 -29.83
N GLU A 268 -30.42 13.94 -28.67
CA GLU A 268 -31.57 14.31 -27.87
C GLU A 268 -32.53 15.13 -28.74
N THR A 269 -33.68 14.53 -29.04
CA THR A 269 -34.88 15.24 -29.47
C THR A 269 -35.31 16.18 -28.34
N PRO A 270 -35.50 17.49 -28.60
CA PRO A 270 -35.96 18.41 -27.57
C PRO A 270 -37.42 18.12 -27.25
N GLY A 271 -37.67 17.50 -26.10
CA GLY A 271 -39.02 17.21 -25.63
C GLY A 271 -39.06 16.62 -24.23
N GLY A 272 -39.22 17.48 -23.22
CA GLY A 272 -39.86 17.17 -21.93
C GLY A 272 -38.98 16.61 -20.81
N ALA A 273 -38.75 17.45 -19.78
CA ALA A 273 -38.62 17.21 -18.33
C ALA A 273 -38.18 15.79 -17.83
N THR A 274 -37.22 15.61 -16.94
CA THR A 274 -36.96 16.29 -15.65
C THR A 274 -35.48 16.14 -15.25
N SER A 275 -34.86 17.23 -14.78
CA SER A 275 -33.52 17.23 -14.20
C SER A 275 -33.59 17.04 -12.69
N GLU A 276 -33.24 15.86 -12.19
CA GLU A 276 -32.90 15.65 -10.78
C GLU A 276 -31.50 15.02 -10.69
N GLY A 277 -30.61 15.70 -9.96
CA GLY A 277 -29.41 15.06 -9.38
C GLY A 277 -28.05 15.27 -10.07
N ARG A 278 -27.73 16.44 -10.65
CA ARG A 278 -26.31 16.84 -10.77
C ARG A 278 -25.87 17.43 -9.44
N ASN A 279 -25.16 16.63 -8.65
CA ASN A 279 -24.63 17.04 -7.35
C ASN A 279 -23.55 18.11 -7.58
N SER A 280 -23.84 19.35 -7.20
CA SER A 280 -22.95 20.52 -7.32
C SER A 280 -21.62 20.34 -6.58
N GLU A 281 -21.59 19.47 -5.58
CA GLU A 281 -20.39 19.10 -4.82
C GLU A 281 -19.39 18.29 -5.66
N THR A 282 -19.88 17.42 -6.54
CA THR A 282 -19.02 16.64 -7.45
C THR A 282 -18.35 17.53 -8.50
N GLU A 283 -19.07 18.54 -8.97
CA GLU A 283 -18.57 19.53 -9.93
C GLU A 283 -17.51 20.43 -9.27
N ARG A 284 -17.72 20.83 -8.02
CA ARG A 284 -16.73 21.60 -7.24
C ARG A 284 -15.45 20.81 -6.97
N LEU A 285 -15.57 19.55 -6.55
CA LEU A 285 -14.41 18.68 -6.30
C LEU A 285 -13.62 18.38 -7.58
N PHE A 286 -14.31 18.31 -8.73
CA PHE A 286 -13.68 18.15 -10.03
C PHE A 286 -12.93 19.42 -10.47
N GLU A 287 -13.50 20.61 -10.23
CA GLU A 287 -12.81 21.87 -10.48
C GLU A 287 -11.59 22.07 -9.57
N GLU A 288 -11.70 21.75 -8.28
CA GLU A 288 -10.57 21.77 -7.33
C GLU A 288 -9.45 20.81 -7.78
N PHE A 289 -9.80 19.62 -8.28
CA PHE A 289 -8.84 18.66 -8.84
C PHE A 289 -8.13 19.17 -10.10
N LEU A 290 -8.87 19.83 -11.02
CA LEU A 290 -8.28 20.41 -12.22
C LEU A 290 -7.32 21.55 -11.90
N GLN A 291 -7.67 22.42 -10.95
CA GLN A 291 -6.80 23.51 -10.49
C GLN A 291 -5.55 22.98 -9.79
N TRP A 292 -5.67 21.94 -8.97
CA TRP A 292 -4.52 21.27 -8.36
C TRP A 292 -3.55 20.69 -9.41
N ARG A 293 -4.09 20.11 -10.49
CA ARG A 293 -3.29 19.52 -11.58
C ARG A 293 -2.51 20.57 -12.37
N GLU A 294 -3.11 21.73 -12.65
CA GLU A 294 -2.44 22.82 -13.36
C GLU A 294 -1.28 23.43 -12.55
N GLN A 295 -1.40 23.50 -11.22
CA GLN A 295 -0.35 24.03 -10.36
C GLN A 295 0.89 23.11 -10.28
N ARG A 296 0.72 21.79 -10.45
CA ARG A 296 1.84 20.83 -10.50
C ARG A 296 2.48 20.67 -11.87
N GLY A 297 1.80 21.04 -12.96
CA GLY A 297 2.36 21.01 -14.32
C GLY A 297 3.34 22.15 -14.64
N LYS A 298 3.54 23.10 -13.72
CA LYS A 298 4.39 24.29 -13.90
C LYS A 298 5.64 24.34 -12.99
N ARG A 299 6.10 23.21 -12.46
CA ARG A 299 7.37 23.11 -11.74
C ARG A 299 8.23 21.97 -12.25
#